data_AF-A0AAN4YDE0-F1
#
_entry.id   AF-A0AAN4YDE0-F1
#
_cell.length_a   1.000
_cell.length_b   1.000
_cell.length_c   1.000
_cell.angle_alpha   90.00
_cell.angle_beta   90.00
_cell.angle_gamma   90.00
#
_symmetry.space_group_name_H-M   'P 1'
#
loop_
_entity.id
_entity.type
_entity.pdbx_description
1 polymer ?
#
loop_
_entity_poly.entity_id
_entity_poly.type
_entity_poly.pdbx_seq_one_letter_code
_entity_poly.pdbx_strand_id
1 'polypeptide(L)'
;MQQQWKDAYPGLLGKVLTTAMLAIGRDVEQGAFSALWAATSPEIEEKSWNGYYFSDSAQPGKETSQASDPTLGASLWDLSHRIIQDKVGKDAIVDWNSSKS
;
A
#
# COMPACT_ATOMS: atom_id res chain seq x y z
N MET A 1 -12.84 2.94 1.60
CA MET A 1 -12.80 2.33 0.25
C MET A 1 -14.19 2.04 -0.31
N GLN A 2 -15.03 1.20 0.32
CA GLN A 2 -16.34 0.82 -0.25
C GLN A 2 -17.38 1.96 -0.39
N GLN A 3 -17.36 2.96 0.49
CA GLN A 3 -18.24 4.13 0.36
C GLN A 3 -17.91 4.99 -0.88
N GLN A 4 -16.65 5.04 -1.31
CA GLN A 4 -16.20 5.92 -2.42
C GLN A 4 -16.81 5.53 -3.78
N TRP A 5 -17.22 4.28 -3.94
CA TRP A 5 -17.84 3.79 -5.18
C TRP A 5 -19.32 4.18 -5.31
N LYS A 6 -20.02 4.36 -4.18
CA LYS A 6 -21.40 4.87 -4.17
C LYS A 6 -21.49 6.30 -4.70
N ASP A 7 -20.49 7.11 -4.38
CA ASP A 7 -20.43 8.50 -4.81
C ASP A 7 -19.96 8.63 -6.27
N ALA A 8 -19.16 7.68 -6.77
CA ALA A 8 -18.70 7.64 -8.16
C ALA A 8 -19.77 7.17 -9.17
N TYR A 9 -20.74 6.34 -8.73
CA TYR A 9 -21.83 5.81 -9.57
C TYR A 9 -23.21 5.97 -8.88
N PRO A 10 -23.75 7.20 -8.80
CA PRO A 10 -25.01 7.45 -8.12
C PRO A 10 -26.17 6.71 -8.81
N GLY A 11 -26.98 5.98 -8.02
CA GLY A 11 -28.20 5.31 -8.49
C GLY A 11 -28.26 3.82 -8.21
N LEU A 12 -29.17 3.12 -8.90
CA LEU A 12 -29.42 1.69 -8.71
C LEU A 12 -28.21 0.83 -9.09
N LEU A 13 -27.46 1.22 -10.12
CA LEU A 13 -26.25 0.53 -10.57
C LEU A 13 -25.15 0.53 -9.50
N GLY A 14 -24.88 1.67 -8.87
CA GLY A 14 -23.90 1.77 -7.79
C GLY A 14 -24.27 0.91 -6.58
N LYS A 15 -25.56 0.82 -6.24
CA LYS A 15 -26.05 -0.05 -5.15
C LYS A 15 -25.86 -1.54 -5.48
N VAL A 16 -26.18 -1.98 -6.70
CA VAL A 16 -26.01 -3.37 -7.12
C VAL A 16 -24.53 -3.75 -7.15
N LEU A 17 -23.68 -2.91 -7.75
CA LEU A 17 -22.24 -3.13 -7.82
C LEU A 17 -21.60 -3.18 -6.42
N THR A 18 -21.97 -2.24 -5.53
CA THR A 18 -21.48 -2.22 -4.15
C THR A 18 -21.91 -3.48 -3.40
N THR A 19 -23.15 -3.93 -3.57
CA THR A 19 -23.67 -5.13 -2.90
C THR A 19 -22.96 -6.40 -3.39
N ALA A 20 -22.73 -6.52 -4.71
CA ALA A 20 -21.96 -7.63 -5.27
C ALA A 20 -20.51 -7.63 -4.78
N MET A 21 -19.86 -6.46 -4.74
CA MET A 21 -18.49 -6.34 -4.22
C MET A 21 -18.40 -6.59 -2.70
N LEU A 22 -19.43 -6.22 -1.93
CA LEU A 22 -19.50 -6.54 -0.50
C LEU A 22 -19.68 -8.05 -0.26
N ALA A 23 -20.48 -8.71 -1.10
CA ALA A 23 -20.72 -10.14 -0.99
C ALA A 23 -19.53 -11.01 -1.42
N ILE A 24 -18.70 -10.51 -2.34
CA ILE A 24 -17.54 -11.23 -2.89
C ILE A 24 -16.22 -10.78 -2.24
N GLY A 25 -16.20 -9.58 -1.67
CA GLY A 25 -15.02 -8.97 -1.06
C GLY A 25 -14.65 -9.65 0.25
N ARG A 26 -13.36 -9.62 0.57
CA ARG A 26 -12.84 -10.02 1.88
C ARG A 26 -13.43 -9.13 2.97
N ASP A 27 -13.76 -9.72 4.10
CA ASP A 27 -14.06 -8.95 5.32
C ASP A 27 -12.79 -8.27 5.87
N VAL A 28 -12.95 -7.44 6.91
CA VAL A 28 -11.84 -6.67 7.49
C VAL A 28 -10.75 -7.57 8.05
N GLU A 29 -11.12 -8.70 8.67
CA GLU A 29 -10.17 -9.63 9.28
C GLU A 29 -9.33 -10.33 8.21
N GLN A 30 -10.00 -10.84 7.16
CA GLN A 30 -9.36 -11.44 6.00
C GLN A 30 -8.47 -10.45 5.23
N GLY A 31 -8.87 -9.18 5.15
CA GLY A 31 -8.07 -8.14 4.50
C GLY A 31 -6.84 -7.73 5.30
N ALA A 32 -6.93 -7.69 6.63
CA ALA A 32 -5.82 -7.30 7.50
C ALA A 32 -4.80 -8.42 7.74
N PHE A 33 -5.20 -9.69 7.56
CA PHE A 33 -4.37 -10.84 7.87
C PHE A 33 -3.01 -10.84 7.17
N SER A 34 -2.95 -10.48 5.88
CA SER A 34 -1.69 -10.43 5.13
C SER A 34 -0.74 -9.35 5.64
N ALA A 35 -1.27 -8.20 6.06
CA ALA A 35 -0.47 -7.14 6.66
C ALA A 35 0.06 -7.53 8.05
N LEU A 36 -0.77 -8.17 8.88
CA LEU A 36 -0.34 -8.70 10.18
C LEU A 36 0.74 -9.76 10.00
N TRP A 37 0.51 -10.73 9.11
CA TRP A 37 1.48 -11.76 8.78
C TRP A 37 2.82 -11.18 8.31
N ALA A 38 2.81 -10.22 7.38
CA ALA A 38 4.03 -9.58 6.90
C ALA A 38 4.76 -8.77 7.99
N ALA A 39 4.03 -8.27 8.99
CA ALA A 39 4.60 -7.50 10.09
C ALA A 39 5.11 -8.38 11.25
N THR A 40 4.59 -9.59 11.42
CA THR A 40 4.85 -10.39 12.63
C THR A 40 5.40 -11.79 12.39
N SER A 41 5.33 -12.33 11.17
CA SER A 41 5.77 -13.70 10.91
C SER A 41 7.31 -13.79 10.95
N PRO A 42 7.91 -14.68 11.77
CA PRO A 42 9.36 -14.87 11.81
C PRO A 42 9.94 -15.25 10.44
N GLU A 43 9.14 -15.89 9.58
CA GLU A 43 9.60 -16.35 8.28
C GLU A 43 10.03 -15.22 7.34
N ILE A 44 9.53 -13.99 7.56
CA ILE A 44 9.92 -12.82 6.77
C ILE A 44 11.42 -12.56 6.94
N GLU A 45 11.92 -12.65 8.17
CA GLU A 45 13.33 -12.46 8.50
C GLU A 45 14.15 -13.70 8.13
N GLU A 46 13.66 -14.89 8.51
CA GLU A 46 14.35 -16.17 8.23
C GLU A 46 14.60 -16.37 6.73
N LYS A 47 13.68 -15.92 5.88
CA LYS A 47 13.79 -16.01 4.41
C LYS A 47 14.32 -14.74 3.75
N SER A 48 14.70 -13.73 4.53
CA SER A 48 15.24 -12.45 4.05
C SER A 48 14.34 -11.77 3.00
N TRP A 49 13.03 -11.75 3.25
CA TRP A 49 12.03 -11.23 2.31
C TRP A 49 11.83 -9.71 2.37
N ASN A 50 12.85 -8.96 2.80
CA ASN A 50 12.80 -7.51 2.74
C ASN A 50 12.66 -7.03 1.27
N GLY A 51 11.67 -6.18 1.01
CA GLY A 51 11.38 -5.66 -0.33
C GLY A 51 10.55 -6.58 -1.24
N TYR A 52 10.10 -7.74 -0.77
CA TYR A 52 9.23 -8.63 -1.55
C TYR A 52 7.79 -8.15 -1.57
N TYR A 53 7.10 -8.43 -2.68
CA TYR A 53 5.66 -8.23 -2.84
C TYR A 53 4.93 -9.56 -2.72
N PHE A 54 3.75 -9.53 -2.10
CA PHE A 54 2.92 -10.71 -1.84
C PHE A 54 1.48 -10.47 -2.31
N SER A 55 0.90 -11.47 -2.97
CA SER A 55 -0.54 -11.47 -3.30
C SER A 55 -1.40 -11.95 -2.14
N ASP A 56 -0.83 -12.76 -1.25
CA ASP A 56 -1.42 -13.22 0.00
C ASP A 56 -0.32 -13.66 0.99
N SER A 57 -0.70 -14.00 2.22
CA SER A 57 0.23 -14.52 3.22
C SER A 57 1.03 -15.71 2.68
N ALA A 58 2.36 -15.61 2.74
CA ALA A 58 3.32 -16.59 2.23
C ALA A 58 3.18 -16.94 0.73
N GLN A 59 2.48 -16.10 -0.06
CA GLN A 59 2.34 -16.25 -1.51
C GLN A 59 3.05 -15.12 -2.24
N PRO A 60 4.31 -15.33 -2.70
CA PRO A 60 5.04 -14.33 -3.45
C PRO A 60 4.25 -13.87 -4.67
N GLY A 61 4.09 -12.56 -4.78
CA GLY A 61 3.49 -11.89 -5.92
C GLY A 61 4.57 -11.34 -6.86
N LYS A 62 4.13 -10.54 -7.82
CA LYS A 62 5.00 -9.75 -8.67
C LYS A 62 4.40 -8.39 -8.93
N GLU A 63 5.26 -7.39 -8.97
CA GLU A 63 4.96 -6.03 -9.33
C GLU A 63 4.64 -5.93 -10.84
N THR A 64 3.95 -4.86 -11.21
CA THR A 64 3.78 -4.49 -12.61
C THR A 64 5.11 -3.97 -13.18
N SER A 65 5.26 -3.98 -14.50
CA SER A 65 6.45 -3.42 -15.17
C SER A 65 6.71 -1.96 -14.78
N GLN A 66 5.65 -1.18 -14.59
CA GLN A 66 5.74 0.21 -14.13
C GLN A 66 6.22 0.30 -12.68
N ALA A 67 5.71 -0.55 -11.78
CA ALA A 67 6.14 -0.57 -10.39
C ALA A 67 7.59 -1.07 -10.22
N SER A 68 8.09 -1.87 -11.17
CA SER A 68 9.48 -2.30 -11.23
C SER A 68 10.44 -1.31 -11.93
N ASP A 69 9.98 -0.14 -12.38
CA ASP A 69 10.84 0.85 -13.06
C ASP A 69 11.67 1.66 -12.04
N PRO A 70 13.00 1.49 -11.98
CA PRO A 70 13.83 2.18 -11.00
C PRO A 70 13.92 3.70 -11.25
N THR A 71 13.82 4.13 -12.51
CA THR A 71 13.85 5.56 -12.86
C THR A 71 12.57 6.24 -12.39
N LEU A 72 11.44 5.57 -12.58
CA LEU A 72 10.15 6.06 -12.10
C LEU A 72 10.12 6.12 -10.57
N GLY A 73 10.63 5.09 -9.89
CA GLY A 73 10.74 5.05 -8.43
C GLY A 73 11.57 6.21 -7.87
N ALA A 74 12.76 6.45 -8.42
CA ALA A 74 13.61 7.58 -8.02
C ALA A 74 12.95 8.94 -8.29
N SER A 75 12.33 9.10 -9.47
CA SER A 75 11.65 10.34 -9.83
C SER A 75 10.47 10.65 -8.90
N LEU A 76 9.71 9.62 -8.51
CA LEU A 76 8.59 9.75 -7.57
C LEU A 76 9.09 10.12 -6.16
N TRP A 77 10.18 9.51 -5.72
CA TRP A 77 10.82 9.82 -4.44
C TRP A 77 11.24 11.29 -4.35
N ASP A 78 11.94 11.78 -5.37
CA ASP A 78 12.44 13.16 -5.45
C ASP A 78 11.29 14.18 -5.55
N LEU A 79 10.26 13.87 -6.34
CA LEU A 79 9.07 14.70 -6.42
C LEU A 79 8.36 14.80 -5.07
N SER A 80 8.19 13.68 -4.37
CA SER A 80 7.54 13.63 -3.06
C SER A 80 8.30 14.49 -2.04
N HIS A 81 9.63 14.38 -2.00
CA HIS A 81 10.47 15.23 -1.15
C HIS A 81 10.27 16.72 -1.44
N ARG A 82 10.32 17.12 -2.71
CA ARG A 82 10.13 18.52 -3.11
C ARG A 82 8.75 19.05 -2.70
N ILE A 83 7.70 18.27 -2.91
CA ILE A 83 6.33 18.67 -2.54
C ILE A 83 6.22 18.84 -1.03
N ILE A 84 6.73 17.89 -0.24
CA ILE A 84 6.66 17.96 1.23
C ILE A 84 7.44 19.19 1.72
N GLN A 85 8.65 19.41 1.21
CA GLN A 85 9.46 20.56 1.61
C GLN A 85 8.84 21.90 1.21
N ASP A 86 8.20 21.99 0.05
CA ASP A 86 7.48 23.19 -0.43
C ASP A 86 6.24 23.51 0.41
N LYS A 87 5.49 22.48 0.83
CA LYS A 87 4.20 22.66 1.52
C LYS A 87 4.29 22.69 3.03
N VAL A 88 5.19 21.89 3.61
CA VAL A 88 5.27 21.68 5.07
C VAL A 88 6.47 22.42 5.66
N GLY A 89 7.56 22.55 4.90
CA GLY A 89 8.80 23.19 5.35
C GLY A 89 10.02 22.31 5.12
N LYS A 90 11.20 22.92 5.10
CA LYS A 90 12.47 22.21 4.80
C LYS A 90 12.87 21.19 5.88
N ASP A 91 12.37 21.39 7.10
CA ASP A 91 12.56 20.56 8.29
C ASP A 91 11.54 19.42 8.41
N ALA A 92 10.58 19.31 7.48
CA ALA A 92 9.56 18.27 7.49
C ALA A 92 10.09 16.87 7.15
N ILE A 93 11.29 16.77 6.56
CA ILE A 93 11.96 15.51 6.27
C ILE A 93 13.14 15.36 7.24
N VAL A 94 13.08 14.34 8.10
CA VAL A 94 14.14 14.00 9.05
C VAL A 94 14.86 12.73 8.61
N ASP A 95 16.17 12.69 8.82
CA ASP A 95 16.94 11.46 8.59
C ASP A 95 16.51 10.41 9.62
N TRP A 96 16.06 9.25 9.15
CA TRP A 96 15.68 8.11 9.98
C TRP A 96 16.78 7.73 10.99
N ASN A 97 18.05 7.88 10.60
CA ASN A 97 19.20 7.55 11.45
C ASN A 97 19.58 8.65 12.45
N SER A 98 19.00 9.85 12.36
CA SER A 98 19.35 10.98 13.24
C SER A 98 18.94 10.78 14.70
N SER A 99 18.08 9.79 14.99
CA SER A 99 17.57 9.48 16.34
C SER A 99 18.41 8.50 17.15
N LYS A 100 19.47 7.90 16.56
CA LYS A 100 20.37 7.00 17.27
C LYS A 100 21.46 7.82 18.01
N SER A 101 21.17 8.20 19.25
CA SER A 101 22.19 8.62 20.24
C SER A 101 22.75 7.43 21.00
#